data_AF-A0A392S3R0-F1
#
_entry.id   AF-A0A392S3R0-F1
#
_cell.length_a   1.000
_cell.length_b   1.000
_cell.length_c   1.000
_cell.angle_alpha   90.00
_cell.angle_beta   90.00
_cell.angle_gamma   90.00
#
_symmetry.space_group_name_H-M   'P 1'
#
loop_
_entity.id
_entity.type
_entity.pdbx_description
1 polymer ?
#
loop_
_entity_poly.entity_id
_entity_poly.type
_entity_poly.pdbx_seq_one_letter_code
_entity_poly.pdbx_strand_id
1 'polypeptide(L)' 'MFKKAVEAKSQQRLSGADRKKLKRTVKDKFPRASDSDLDTLLPPKLSIKYQ' A
#
# COMPACT_ATOMS: atom_id res chain seq x y z
N MET A 1 -11.15 12.74 -9.30
CA MET A 1 -9.69 12.89 -9.38
C MET A 1 -9.11 12.42 -10.72
N PHE A 2 -9.71 11.50 -11.50
CA PHE A 2 -9.25 11.32 -12.89
C PHE A 2 -10.41 11.06 -13.87
N LYS A 3 -10.73 12.05 -14.71
CA LYS A 3 -11.70 11.97 -15.83
C LYS A 3 -11.01 11.74 -17.19
N LYS A 4 -9.70 11.97 -17.25
CA LYS A 4 -8.83 11.74 -18.42
C LYS A 4 -7.63 10.91 -17.98
N ALA A 5 -6.92 10.32 -18.95
CA ALA A 5 -5.68 9.61 -18.71
C ALA A 5 -4.64 10.53 -18.04
N VAL A 6 -3.93 9.98 -17.06
CA VAL A 6 -2.80 10.64 -16.38
C VAL A 6 -1.66 9.65 -16.33
N GLU A 7 -0.49 10.09 -16.79
CA GLU A 7 0.73 9.29 -16.81
C GLU A 7 1.49 9.41 -15.49
N ALA A 8 2.12 8.30 -15.07
CA ALA A 8 2.96 8.28 -13.89
C ALA A 8 4.33 8.91 -14.22
N LYS A 9 4.68 9.98 -13.50
CA LYS A 9 5.96 10.69 -13.70
C LYS A 9 7.17 9.88 -13.21
N SER A 10 7.01 9.13 -12.12
CA SER A 10 8.07 8.30 -11.56
C SER A 10 7.49 7.23 -10.63
N GLN A 11 8.23 6.15 -10.42
CA GLN A 11 7.90 5.09 -9.49
C GLN A 11 9.05 4.89 -8.51
N GLN A 12 8.77 4.99 -7.20
CA GLN A 12 9.76 4.81 -6.14
C GLN A 12 9.39 3.63 -5.24
N ARG A 13 10.38 2.81 -4.88
CA ARG A 13 10.20 1.75 -3.88
C ARG A 13 10.16 2.36 -2.48
N LEU A 14 9.17 1.96 -1.69
CA LEU A 14 9.09 2.35 -0.29
C LEU A 14 10.16 1.65 0.56
N SER A 15 10.76 2.39 1.50
CA SER A 15 11.58 1.81 2.56
C SER A 15 10.72 0.94 3.50
N GLY A 16 11.37 0.14 4.36
CA GLY A 16 10.65 -0.63 5.38
C GLY A 16 9.93 0.26 6.39
N ALA A 17 10.56 1.37 6.80
CA ALA A 17 10.00 2.33 7.73
C ALA A 17 8.77 3.03 7.14
N ASP A 18 8.85 3.46 5.88
CA ASP A 18 7.73 4.12 5.20
C ASP A 18 6.57 3.16 4.96
N ARG A 19 6.85 1.89 4.64
CA ARG A 19 5.80 0.87 4.53
C ARG A 19 5.06 0.67 5.86
N LYS A 20 5.80 0.62 6.98
CA LYS A 20 5.19 0.50 8.32
C LYS A 20 4.34 1.73 8.64
N LYS A 21 4.83 2.93 8.30
CA LYS A 21 4.09 4.20 8.46
C LYS A 21 2.80 4.21 7.63
N LEU A 22 2.85 3.73 6.38
CA LEU A 22 1.68 3.61 5.50
C LEU A 22 0.64 2.66 6.10
N LYS A 23 1.03 1.43 6.50
CA LYS A 23 0.11 0.46 7.12
C LYS A 23 -0.61 1.05 8.35
N ARG A 24 0.14 1.73 9.24
CA ARG A 24 -0.44 2.40 10.41
C ARG A 24 -1.45 3.49 10.03
N THR A 25 -1.11 4.31 9.04
CA THR A 25 -1.97 5.42 8.58
C THR A 25 -3.27 4.90 7.96
N VAL A 26 -3.20 3.80 7.20
CA VAL A 26 -4.39 3.16 6.63
C VAL A 26 -5.27 2.58 7.75
N LYS A 27 -4.70 1.86 8.72
CA LYS A 27 -5.45 1.33 9.86
C LYS A 27 -6.21 2.40 10.65
N ASP A 28 -5.55 3.54 10.87
CA ASP A 28 -6.13 4.70 11.57
C ASP A 28 -7.29 5.33 10.78
N LYS A 29 -7.15 5.47 9.46
CA LYS A 29 -8.20 6.05 8.59
C LYS A 29 -9.33 5.08 8.28
N PHE A 30 -9.08 3.78 8.35
CA PHE A 30 -10.01 2.72 7.99
C PHE A 30 -10.15 1.72 9.15
N PRO A 31 -10.85 2.08 10.25
CA PRO A 31 -10.92 1.27 11.46
C PRO A 31 -11.60 -0.09 11.28
N ARG A 32 -12.35 -0.28 10.18
CA ARG A 32 -12.95 -1.58 9.82
C ARG A 32 -12.01 -2.51 9.06
N ALA A 33 -10.86 -2.01 8.59
CA ALA A 33 -9.88 -2.85 7.92
C ALA A 33 -9.17 -3.71 8.97
N SER A 34 -9.28 -5.03 8.81
CA SER A 34 -8.55 -5.98 9.64
C SER A 34 -7.06 -5.96 9.31
N ASP A 35 -6.22 -6.47 10.21
CA ASP A 35 -4.79 -6.60 9.93
C ASP A 35 -4.53 -7.50 8.71
N SER A 36 -5.36 -8.54 8.48
CA SER A 36 -5.32 -9.40 7.29
C SER A 36 -5.66 -8.68 5.98
N ASP A 37 -6.62 -7.75 6.00
CA ASP A 37 -6.94 -6.92 4.82
C ASP A 37 -5.73 -6.05 4.46
N LEU A 38 -5.09 -5.47 5.48
CA LEU A 38 -3.92 -4.63 5.31
C LEU A 38 -2.69 -5.42 4.86
N ASP A 39 -2.50 -6.65 5.34
CA ASP A 39 -1.42 -7.52 4.88
C ASP A 39 -1.64 -8.04 3.46
N THR A 40 -2.88 -8.15 3.00
CA THR A 40 -3.19 -8.45 1.59
C THR A 40 -2.84 -7.27 0.68
N LEU A 41 -3.17 -6.04 1.09
CA LEU A 41 -2.91 -4.83 0.32
C LEU A 41 -1.44 -4.36 0.37
N LEU A 42 -0.80 -4.54 1.52
CA LEU A 42 0.57 -4.10 1.79
C LEU A 42 1.41 -5.29 2.27
N PRO A 43 1.65 -6.30 1.41
CA PRO A 43 2.29 -7.53 1.82
C PRO A 43 3.66 -7.26 2.45
N PRO A 44 4.02 -8.00 3.52
CA PRO A 44 5.35 -7.93 4.09
C PRO A 44 6.39 -8.28 3.02
N LYS A 45 7.48 -7.51 2.99
CA LYS A 45 8.65 -7.57 2.08
C LYS A 45 8.48 -8.55 0.90
N LEU A 46 7.88 -8.05 -0.19
CA LEU A 46 7.95 -8.61 -1.55
C LEU A 46 7.82 -10.15 -1.64
N SER A 47 6.83 -10.74 -0.98
CA SER A 47 6.22 -11.95 -1.55
C SER A 47 5.34 -11.52 -2.73
N ILE A 48 5.98 -11.17 -3.85
CA ILE A 48 5.27 -11.13 -5.13
C ILE A 48 4.92 -12.59 -5.41
N LYS A 49 3.70 -13.01 -5.07
CA LYS A 49 3.18 -14.28 -5.56
C LYS A 49 2.96 -14.08 -7.06
N TYR A 50 3.93 -14.52 -7.86
CA TYR A 50 3.70 -14.72 -9.28
C TYR A 50 2.62 -15.79 -9.43
N GLN A 51 1.57 -15.47 -10.18
CA GLN A 51 0.64 -16.44 -10.75
C GLN A 51 1.16 -16.81 -12.13
#